data_AF-A0A923TRY1-F1
#
_entry.id   AF-A0A923TRY1-F1
#
_cell.length_a   1.000
_cell.length_b   1.000
_cell.length_c   1.000
_cell.angle_alpha   90.00
_cell.angle_beta   90.00
_cell.angle_gamma   90.00
#
_symmetry.space_group_name_H-M   'P 1'
#
loop_
_entity.id
_entity.type
_entity.pdbx_description
1 polymer ?
#
loop_
_entity_poly.entity_id
_entity_poly.type
_entity_poly.pdbx_seq_one_letter_code
_entity_poly.pdbx_strand_id
1 'polypeptide(L)'
;MAKNLIYLSHVFNNQVWLQKAVTMIDSLKTIIIKHPGSFGIWTSTAINLAAGINEIAIIGSDLMPSVNDVLHQYLPNKILQANFNKSDMFLLKDRPVLKELSIYLCLNFACTSPLKNVKELMNIIQLQSF
;
A
#
# COMPACT_ATOMS: atom_id res chain seq x y z
N MET A 1 11.51 7.30 10.42
CA MET A 1 10.20 7.76 10.90
C MET A 1 9.24 8.15 9.75
N ALA A 2 9.68 8.88 8.72
CA ALA A 2 8.80 9.28 7.61
C ALA A 2 8.04 8.10 6.94
N LYS A 3 8.73 6.98 6.67
CA LYS A 3 8.11 5.75 6.17
C LYS A 3 6.93 5.26 7.03
N ASN A 4 7.03 5.37 8.36
CA ASN A 4 5.97 4.96 9.28
C ASN A 4 4.77 5.90 9.19
N LEU A 5 5.02 7.22 9.08
CA LEU A 5 3.96 8.21 8.90
C LEU A 5 3.22 8.01 7.58
N ILE A 6 3.93 7.68 6.51
CA ILE A 6 3.32 7.32 5.22
C ILE A 6 2.45 6.06 5.38
N TYR A 7 2.96 5.00 6.00
CA TYR A 7 2.18 3.78 6.20
C TYR A 7 0.89 4.06 7.01
N LEU A 8 1.02 4.75 8.14
CA LEU A 8 -0.10 5.04 9.03
C LEU A 8 -1.08 6.05 8.42
N SER A 9 -0.61 7.02 7.62
CA SER A 9 -1.50 8.00 6.98
C SER A 9 -2.47 7.32 6.04
N HIS A 10 -2.05 6.27 5.34
CA HIS A 10 -2.93 5.50 4.46
C HIS A 10 -3.83 4.53 5.24
N VAL A 11 -3.29 3.81 6.24
CA VAL A 11 -4.08 2.90 7.10
C VAL A 11 -5.26 3.62 7.76
N PHE A 12 -5.04 4.84 8.25
CA PHE A 12 -6.02 5.64 8.99
C PHE A 12 -6.64 6.79 8.18
N ASN A 13 -6.33 6.90 6.88
CA ASN A 13 -6.73 8.03 6.04
C ASN A 13 -6.44 9.42 6.67
N ASN A 14 -5.23 9.58 7.24
CA ASN A 14 -4.79 10.79 7.91
C ASN A 14 -3.83 11.61 7.03
N GLN A 15 -4.37 12.59 6.31
CA GLN A 15 -3.61 13.46 5.41
C GLN A 15 -2.55 14.31 6.12
N VAL A 16 -2.75 14.67 7.40
CA VAL A 16 -1.79 15.46 8.17
C VAL A 16 -0.48 14.69 8.37
N TRP A 17 -0.57 13.38 8.61
CA TRP A 17 0.60 12.52 8.75
C TRP A 17 1.34 12.34 7.42
N LEU A 18 0.60 12.21 6.32
CA LEU A 18 1.20 12.12 4.99
C LEU A 18 1.98 13.41 4.67
N GLN A 19 1.36 14.57 4.84
CA GLN A 19 1.99 15.87 4.62
C GLN A 19 3.25 16.04 5.47
N LYS A 20 3.19 15.67 6.76
CA LYS A 20 4.38 15.72 7.62
C LYS A 20 5.51 14.84 7.08
N ALA A 21 5.20 13.62 6.61
CA ALA A 21 6.21 12.74 6.04
C ALA A 21 6.81 13.30 4.74
N VAL A 22 5.99 13.89 3.88
CA VAL A 22 6.42 14.55 2.64
C VAL A 22 7.37 15.72 2.95
N THR A 23 7.01 16.60 3.90
CA THR A 23 7.89 17.70 4.33
C THR A 23 9.24 17.20 4.85
N MET A 24 9.24 16.09 5.62
CA MET A 24 10.49 15.48 6.09
C MET A 24 11.38 15.03 4.94
N ILE A 25 10.81 14.37 3.92
CA ILE A 25 11.57 13.90 2.75
C ILE A 25 12.08 15.09 1.93
N ASP A 26 11.23 16.10 1.70
CA ASP A 26 11.57 17.27 0.89
C ASP A 26 12.72 18.09 1.51
N SER A 27 12.73 18.23 2.84
CA SER A 27 13.82 18.89 3.57
C SER A 27 15.21 18.24 3.36
N LEU A 28 15.23 16.96 2.96
CA LEU A 28 16.44 16.17 2.70
C LEU A 28 16.66 15.90 1.21
N LYS A 29 15.82 16.43 0.32
CA LYS A 29 15.82 16.11 -1.12
C LYS A 29 17.19 16.26 -1.76
N THR A 30 17.87 17.39 -1.51
CA THR A 30 19.19 17.67 -2.08
C THR A 30 20.24 16.66 -1.64
N ILE A 31 20.24 16.25 -0.37
CA ILE A 31 21.25 15.32 0.15
C ILE A 31 20.96 13.87 -0.25
N ILE A 32 19.68 13.49 -0.35
CA ILE A 32 19.24 12.19 -0.89
C ILE A 32 19.71 12.03 -2.33
N ILE A 33 19.55 13.06 -3.16
CA ILE A 33 19.97 13.04 -4.57
C ILE A 33 21.51 12.95 -4.69
N LYS A 34 22.25 13.71 -3.87
CA LYS A 34 23.73 13.71 -3.93
C LYS A 34 24.36 12.45 -3.35
N HIS A 35 23.75 11.86 -2.32
CA HIS A 35 24.32 10.73 -1.58
C HIS A 35 23.28 9.61 -1.32
N PRO A 36 22.69 9.02 -2.38
CA PRO A 36 21.57 8.08 -2.24
C PRO A 36 21.93 6.82 -1.46
N GLY A 37 23.18 6.35 -1.53
CA GLY A 37 23.67 5.18 -0.80
C GLY A 37 23.76 5.43 0.71
N SER A 38 24.37 6.56 1.11
CA SER A 38 24.48 6.95 2.53
C SER A 38 23.13 7.27 3.16
N PHE A 39 22.14 7.68 2.35
CA PHE A 39 20.78 7.98 2.77
C PHE A 39 19.77 6.91 2.30
N GLY A 40 20.20 5.65 2.15
CA GLY A 40 19.40 4.59 1.50
C GLY A 40 17.96 4.40 2.01
N ILE A 41 17.72 4.56 3.31
CA ILE A 41 16.35 4.49 3.86
C ILE A 41 15.49 5.68 3.39
N TRP A 42 16.05 6.89 3.34
CA TRP A 42 15.36 8.06 2.82
C TRP A 42 15.17 7.97 1.32
N THR A 43 16.20 7.53 0.58
CA THR A 43 16.13 7.28 -0.87
C THR A 43 15.03 6.28 -1.21
N SER A 44 15.01 5.12 -0.55
CA SER A 44 13.97 4.11 -0.78
C SER A 44 12.58 4.61 -0.39
N THR A 45 12.45 5.38 0.68
CA THR A 45 11.17 5.98 1.07
C THR A 45 10.69 6.98 0.02
N ALA A 46 11.58 7.83 -0.50
CA ALA A 46 11.25 8.79 -1.56
C ALA A 46 10.84 8.11 -2.87
N ILE A 47 11.55 7.05 -3.28
CA ILE A 47 11.21 6.26 -4.46
C ILE A 47 9.85 5.58 -4.29
N ASN A 48 9.60 4.95 -3.15
CA ASN A 48 8.30 4.32 -2.87
C ASN A 48 7.15 5.33 -2.88
N LEU A 49 7.38 6.54 -2.35
CA LEU A 49 6.38 7.61 -2.37
C LEU A 49 6.11 8.08 -3.80
N ALA A 50 7.15 8.24 -4.62
CA ALA A 50 7.01 8.66 -6.02
C ALA A 50 6.32 7.60 -6.89
N ALA A 51 6.57 6.31 -6.62
CA ALA A 51 5.91 5.20 -7.31
C ALA A 51 4.43 5.03 -6.95
N GLY A 52 3.96 5.72 -5.90
CA GLY A 52 2.62 5.51 -5.34
C GLY A 52 2.55 4.28 -4.43
N ILE A 53 1.44 4.16 -3.68
CA ILE A 53 1.26 3.10 -2.69
C ILE A 53 0.15 2.16 -3.16
N ASN A 54 0.49 0.88 -3.24
CA ASN A 54 -0.43 -0.21 -3.54
C ASN A 54 -1.25 -0.55 -2.29
N GLU A 55 -2.47 -0.07 -2.22
CA GLU A 55 -3.40 -0.40 -1.15
C GLU A 55 -4.20 -1.64 -1.53
N ILE A 56 -3.96 -2.75 -0.84
CA ILE A 56 -4.53 -4.06 -1.14
C ILE A 56 -5.57 -4.39 -0.07
N ALA A 57 -6.83 -4.51 -0.48
CA ALA A 57 -7.91 -4.99 0.39
C ALA A 57 -8.32 -6.40 -0.01
N ILE A 58 -8.35 -7.32 0.96
CA ILE A 58 -8.81 -8.69 0.77
C ILE A 58 -10.08 -8.91 1.60
N ILE A 59 -11.17 -9.24 0.93
CA ILE A 59 -12.47 -9.55 1.54
C ILE A 59 -12.99 -10.89 1.03
N GLY A 60 -13.94 -11.48 1.76
CA GLY A 60 -14.56 -12.75 1.36
C GLY A 60 -14.27 -13.90 2.33
N SER A 61 -14.45 -15.12 1.84
CA SER A 61 -14.11 -16.36 2.56
C SER A 61 -12.64 -16.74 2.36
N ASP A 62 -12.09 -17.48 3.33
CA ASP A 62 -10.75 -18.10 3.26
C ASP A 62 -9.63 -17.12 2.88
N LEU A 63 -9.48 -16.06 3.69
CA LEU A 63 -8.56 -14.96 3.42
C LEU A 63 -7.09 -15.30 3.69
N MET A 64 -6.82 -16.17 4.67
CA MET A 64 -5.45 -16.45 5.15
C MET A 64 -4.50 -16.92 4.04
N PRO A 65 -4.88 -17.85 3.15
CA PRO A 65 -4.04 -18.25 2.02
C PRO A 65 -3.66 -17.06 1.14
N SER A 66 -4.63 -16.23 0.77
CA SER A 66 -4.39 -15.06 -0.10
C SER A 66 -3.57 -13.98 0.59
N VAL A 67 -3.81 -13.73 1.88
CA VAL A 67 -2.98 -12.81 2.70
C VAL A 67 -1.54 -13.31 2.72
N ASN A 68 -1.33 -14.60 2.98
CA ASN A 68 -0.02 -15.21 3.01
C ASN A 68 0.68 -15.11 1.66
N ASP A 69 -0.02 -15.40 0.57
CA ASP A 69 0.51 -15.30 -0.78
C ASP A 69 0.97 -13.87 -1.10
N VAL A 70 0.18 -12.84 -0.75
CA VAL A 70 0.57 -11.43 -0.92
C VAL A 70 1.78 -11.07 -0.06
N LEU A 71 1.86 -11.59 1.17
CA LEU A 71 2.99 -11.33 2.07
C LEU A 71 4.29 -11.97 1.57
N HIS A 72 4.23 -13.11 0.87
CA HIS A 72 5.38 -13.74 0.21
C HIS A 72 5.86 -12.96 -1.02
N GLN A 73 5.04 -12.07 -1.59
CA GLN A 73 5.45 -11.19 -2.67
C GLN A 73 6.21 -9.96 -2.13
N TYR A 74 7.39 -9.72 -2.71
CA TYR A 74 8.15 -8.51 -2.43
C TYR A 74 7.50 -7.30 -3.10
N LEU A 75 6.78 -6.53 -2.28
CA LEU A 75 6.13 -5.28 -2.66
C LEU A 75 6.51 -4.23 -1.60
N PRO A 76 7.49 -3.34 -1.89
CA PRO A 76 8.04 -2.42 -0.90
C PRO A 76 7.12 -1.22 -0.59
N ASN A 77 6.18 -0.93 -1.48
CA ASN A 77 5.19 0.15 -1.41
C ASN A 77 3.76 -0.39 -1.25
N LYS A 78 3.55 -1.45 -0.45
CA LYS A 78 2.20 -2.01 -0.19
C LYS A 78 1.63 -1.64 1.17
N ILE A 79 0.32 -1.55 1.22
CA ILE A 79 -0.50 -1.60 2.44
C ILE A 79 -1.50 -2.73 2.24
N LEU A 80 -1.58 -3.64 3.20
CA LEU A 80 -2.47 -4.80 3.14
C LEU A 80 -3.46 -4.74 4.29
N GLN A 81 -4.75 -4.81 3.97
CA GLN A 81 -5.81 -4.98 4.95
C GLN A 81 -6.71 -6.13 4.52
N ALA A 82 -7.07 -6.99 5.47
CA ALA A 82 -7.94 -8.13 5.24
C ALA A 82 -9.09 -8.16 6.25
N ASN A 83 -10.30 -8.41 5.76
CA ASN A 83 -11.52 -8.34 6.57
C ASN A 83 -11.83 -9.68 7.25
N PHE A 84 -10.98 -10.11 8.19
CA PHE A 84 -11.20 -11.36 8.95
C PHE A 84 -12.45 -11.30 9.83
N ASN A 85 -12.75 -10.12 10.36
CA ASN A 85 -13.94 -9.76 11.12
C ASN A 85 -14.35 -8.35 10.70
N LYS A 86 -15.59 -7.93 10.96
CA LYS A 86 -16.07 -6.57 10.66
C LYS A 86 -15.08 -5.53 11.21
N SER A 87 -14.43 -4.81 10.29
CA SER A 87 -13.41 -3.81 10.58
C SER A 87 -13.83 -2.44 10.08
N ASP A 88 -13.60 -1.41 10.90
CA ASP A 88 -13.86 -0.01 10.54
C ASP A 88 -12.66 0.66 9.86
N MET A 89 -11.63 -0.13 9.48
CA MET A 89 -10.49 0.40 8.74
C MET A 89 -10.92 0.99 7.40
N PHE A 90 -10.33 2.13 7.04
CA PHE A 90 -10.76 2.94 5.91
C PHE A 90 -10.81 2.17 4.58
N LEU A 91 -9.83 1.31 4.28
CA LEU A 91 -9.79 0.55 3.02
C LEU A 91 -10.87 -0.54 2.96
N LEU A 92 -11.31 -1.02 4.12
CA LEU A 92 -12.32 -2.08 4.28
C LEU A 92 -13.73 -1.51 4.50
N LYS A 93 -13.83 -0.22 4.82
CA LYS A 93 -15.10 0.46 5.04
C LYS A 93 -15.97 0.38 3.78
N ASP A 94 -17.26 0.18 3.98
CA ASP A 94 -18.27 0.07 2.91
C ASP A 94 -18.05 -1.11 1.94
N ARG A 95 -17.18 -2.08 2.30
CA ARG A 95 -17.02 -3.34 1.57
C ARG A 95 -17.70 -4.48 2.34
N PRO A 96 -18.88 -4.95 1.90
CA PRO A 96 -19.57 -6.04 2.57
C PRO A 96 -18.73 -7.32 2.50
N VAL A 97 -18.78 -8.14 3.55
CA VAL A 97 -18.17 -9.48 3.51
C VAL A 97 -18.89 -10.29 2.44
N LEU A 98 -18.19 -10.57 1.35
CA LEU A 98 -18.72 -11.37 0.24
C LEU A 98 -18.59 -12.86 0.56
N LYS A 99 -19.37 -13.70 -0.13
CA LYS A 99 -19.18 -15.16 -0.07
C LYS A 99 -17.93 -15.62 -0.79
N GLU A 100 -17.51 -14.88 -1.82
CA GLU A 100 -16.36 -15.19 -2.64
C GLU A 100 -15.18 -14.30 -2.27
N LEU A 101 -13.96 -14.83 -2.40
CA LEU A 101 -12.74 -14.07 -2.26
C LEU A 101 -12.72 -12.92 -3.28
N SER A 102 -12.42 -11.72 -2.83
CA SER A 102 -12.23 -10.55 -3.68
C SER A 102 -11.04 -9.75 -3.19
N ILE A 103 -10.10 -9.50 -4.10
CA ILE A 103 -8.91 -8.71 -3.87
C ILE A 103 -9.07 -7.39 -4.63
N TYR A 104 -8.92 -6.27 -3.94
CA TYR A 104 -8.95 -4.95 -4.53
C TYR A 104 -7.55 -4.36 -4.49
N LEU A 105 -7.12 -3.77 -5.60
CA LEU A 105 -5.96 -2.90 -5.65
C LEU A 105 -6.46 -1.46 -5.75
N CYS A 106 -6.08 -0.64 -4.80
CA CYS A 106 -6.36 0.79 -4.81
C CYS A 106 -5.05 1.57 -4.93
N LEU A 107 -5.09 2.63 -5.73
CA LEU A 107 -4.02 3.58 -5.93
C LEU A 107 -4.63 4.99 -5.83
N ASN A 108 -4.13 5.81 -4.91
CA ASN A 108 -4.59 7.19 -4.71
C ASN A 108 -6.12 7.30 -4.60
N PHE A 109 -6.75 6.50 -3.72
CA PHE A 109 -8.20 6.48 -3.48
C PHE A 109 -9.08 5.95 -4.63
N ALA A 110 -8.50 5.51 -5.74
CA ALA A 110 -9.22 4.82 -6.81
C ALA A 110 -8.91 3.32 -6.77
N CYS A 111 -9.95 2.48 -6.82
CA CYS A 111 -9.81 1.03 -6.74
C CYS A 111 -10.18 0.35 -8.06
N THR A 112 -9.49 -0.74 -8.38
CA THR A 112 -9.84 -1.62 -9.49
C THR A 112 -11.13 -2.40 -9.19
N SER A 113 -11.71 -3.00 -10.22
CA SER A 113 -12.66 -4.11 -10.07
C SER A 113 -12.06 -5.23 -9.21
N PRO A 114 -12.89 -6.02 -8.49
CA PRO A 114 -12.40 -7.11 -7.65
C PRO A 114 -11.70 -8.18 -8.50
N LEU A 115 -10.52 -8.58 -8.03
CA LEU A 115 -9.68 -9.63 -8.58
C LEU A 115 -9.91 -10.93 -7.83
N LYS A 116 -9.72 -12.06 -8.52
CA LYS A 116 -10.04 -13.38 -7.97
C LYS A 116 -8.87 -14.07 -7.27
N ASN A 117 -7.64 -13.65 -7.53
CA ASN A 117 -6.44 -14.31 -7.02
C ASN A 117 -5.22 -13.37 -7.03
N VAL A 118 -4.18 -13.76 -6.29
CA VAL A 118 -2.94 -12.98 -6.16
C VAL A 118 -2.18 -12.89 -7.49
N LYS A 119 -2.34 -13.85 -8.40
CA LYS A 119 -1.69 -13.81 -9.71
C LYS A 119 -2.21 -12.64 -10.56
N GLU A 120 -3.53 -12.42 -10.59
CA GLU A 120 -4.14 -11.26 -11.24
C GLU A 120 -3.66 -9.95 -10.64
N LEU A 121 -3.59 -9.88 -9.30
CA LEU A 121 -3.05 -8.71 -8.59
C LEU A 121 -1.63 -8.39 -9.04
N MET A 122 -0.75 -9.39 -9.08
CA MET A 122 0.66 -9.18 -9.45
C MET A 122 0.81 -8.77 -10.92
N ASN A 123 0.00 -9.30 -11.82
CA ASN A 123 0.00 -8.89 -13.22
C ASN A 123 -0.33 -7.39 -13.37
N ILE A 124 -1.32 -6.89 -12.63
CA ILE A 124 -1.69 -5.47 -12.69
C ILE A 124 -0.57 -4.59 -12.14
N ILE A 125 0.03 -4.95 -10.99
CA ILE A 125 1.12 -4.18 -10.39
C ILE A 125 2.34 -4.11 -11.33
N GLN A 126 2.70 -5.22 -11.98
CA GLN A 126 3.83 -5.27 -12.92
C GLN A 126 3.61 -4.38 -14.16
N LEU A 127 2.37 -4.32 -14.68
CA LEU A 127 2.03 -3.48 -15.83
C LEU A 127 2.05 -1.98 -15.51
N GLN A 128 1.89 -1.60 -14.24
CA GLN A 128 1.89 -0.21 -13.77
C GLN A 128 3.29 0.31 -13.38
N SER A 129 4.33 -0.52 -13.52
CA SER A 129 5.69 -0.22 -13.06
C SER A 129 6.55 0.56 -14.06
N PHE A 130 5.97 1.10 -15.14
CA PHE A 130 6.66 1.86 -16.19
C PHE A 130 5.82 3.05 -16.66
#